data_AF-A0A7J8TAK8-F1
#
_entry.id   AF-A0A7J8TAK8-F1
#
_cell.length_a   1.000
_cell.length_b   1.000
_cell.length_c   1.000
_cell.angle_alpha   90.00
_cell.angle_beta   90.00
_cell.angle_gamma   90.00
#
_symmetry.space_group_name_H-M   'P 1'
#
loop_
_entity.id
_entity.type
_entity.pdbx_description
1 polymer ?
#
loop_
_entity_poly.entity_id
_entity_poly.type
_entity_poly.pdbx_seq_one_letter_code
_entity_poly.pdbx_strand_id
1 'polypeptide(L)'
;MLLKDLYNLNSIERVKVSKNSHGQPIGSEARLLVGYLGIIARNANLLPIKYESWHHMPDSNNNQAFNNIKERFALEVLDNYVKKALGKKWKDHKSTLKKE
;
A
#
# COMPACT_ATOMS: atom_id res chain seq x y z
N MET A 1 -3.51 17.35 -1.10
CA MET A 1 -4.19 16.31 -0.28
C MET A 1 -3.16 15.66 0.62
N LEU A 2 -3.44 15.61 1.92
CA LEU A 2 -2.62 14.96 2.94
C LEU A 2 -3.15 13.55 3.23
N LEU A 3 -2.33 12.69 3.86
CA LEU A 3 -2.74 11.31 4.20
C LEU A 3 -3.98 11.25 5.10
N LYS A 4 -4.13 12.19 6.03
CA LYS A 4 -5.29 12.28 6.93
C LYS A 4 -6.59 12.55 6.15
N ASP A 5 -6.50 13.24 5.02
CA ASP A 5 -7.66 13.61 4.22
C ASP A 5 -8.26 12.39 3.50
N LEU A 6 -7.48 11.30 3.29
CA LEU A 6 -7.97 10.05 2.70
C LEU A 6 -9.12 9.42 3.48
N TYR A 7 -9.13 9.59 4.80
CA TYR A 7 -10.16 9.03 5.68
C TYR A 7 -11.46 9.84 5.64
N ASN A 8 -11.41 11.08 5.15
CA ASN A 8 -12.57 11.96 5.00
C ASN A 8 -13.21 11.84 3.61
N LEU A 9 -12.60 11.11 2.68
CA LEU A 9 -13.18 10.83 1.37
C LEU A 9 -14.42 9.93 1.53
N ASN A 10 -15.49 10.28 0.82
CA ASN A 10 -16.64 9.40 0.68
C ASN A 10 -16.23 8.09 -0.04
N SER A 11 -16.98 7.00 0.11
CA SER A 11 -16.57 5.68 -0.43
C SER A 11 -16.49 5.61 -1.96
N ILE A 12 -17.00 6.64 -2.64
CA ILE A 12 -17.06 6.75 -4.10
C ILE A 12 -15.84 7.51 -4.63
N GLU A 13 -15.35 8.51 -3.90
CA GLU A 13 -14.21 9.33 -4.27
C GLU A 13 -12.89 8.60 -4.06
N ARG A 14 -12.20 8.34 -5.16
CA ARG A 14 -10.88 7.69 -5.18
C ARG A 14 -9.83 8.63 -5.74
N VAL A 15 -8.66 8.65 -5.11
CA VAL A 15 -7.51 9.41 -5.58
C VAL A 15 -6.96 8.74 -6.84
N LYS A 16 -7.02 9.44 -7.97
CA LYS A 16 -6.47 8.95 -9.22
C LYS A 16 -4.93 8.95 -9.15
N VAL A 17 -4.30 7.80 -9.35
CA VAL A 17 -2.85 7.68 -9.47
C VAL A 17 -2.50 7.33 -10.90
N SER A 18 -1.96 8.32 -11.62
CA SER A 18 -1.52 8.15 -13.00
C SER A 18 -0.14 7.55 -13.12
N LYS A 19 0.15 7.02 -14.31
CA LYS A 19 1.44 6.40 -14.65
C LYS A 19 2.16 7.10 -15.80
N ASN A 20 3.49 6.96 -15.85
CA ASN A 20 4.28 7.30 -17.03
C ASN A 20 4.23 6.17 -18.08
N SER A 21 4.92 6.37 -19.21
CA SER A 21 5.06 5.37 -20.29
C SER A 21 5.67 4.04 -19.84
N HIS A 22 6.44 4.05 -18.75
CA HIS A 22 7.05 2.86 -18.14
C HIS A 22 6.15 2.18 -17.10
N GLY A 23 4.92 2.66 -16.88
CA GLY A 23 4.02 2.08 -15.90
C GLY A 23 4.30 2.48 -14.45
N GLN A 24 5.19 3.43 -14.20
CA GLN A 24 5.53 3.93 -12.87
C GLN A 24 4.56 5.05 -12.46
N PRO A 25 4.15 5.13 -11.18
CA PRO A 25 3.26 6.19 -10.73
C PRO A 25 3.97 7.55 -10.78
N ILE A 26 3.23 8.59 -11.16
CA ILE A 26 3.73 9.98 -11.26
C ILE A 26 2.81 10.95 -10.52
N GLY A 27 3.32 12.16 -10.24
CA GLY A 27 2.57 13.23 -9.59
C GLY A 27 2.60 13.20 -8.06
N SER A 28 1.87 14.11 -7.43
CA SER A 28 1.72 14.20 -5.96
C SER A 28 0.97 13.00 -5.39
N GLU A 29 0.05 12.45 -6.16
CA GLU A 29 -0.82 11.33 -5.82
C GLU A 29 0.00 10.04 -5.71
N ALA A 30 1.07 9.90 -6.51
CA ALA A 30 2.04 8.83 -6.37
C ALA A 30 2.74 8.86 -5.00
N ARG A 31 3.12 10.06 -4.52
CA ARG A 31 3.73 10.22 -3.19
C ARG A 31 2.72 9.88 -2.10
N LEU A 32 1.47 10.29 -2.27
CA LEU A 32 0.39 9.97 -1.34
C LEU A 32 0.15 8.45 -1.27
N LEU A 33 0.12 7.77 -2.42
CA LEU A 33 0.04 6.31 -2.49
C LEU A 33 1.19 5.67 -1.73
N VAL A 34 2.44 6.08 -1.96
CA VAL A 34 3.62 5.54 -1.27
C VAL A 34 3.53 5.74 0.25
N GLY A 35 3.03 6.89 0.71
CA GLY A 35 2.77 7.16 2.12
C GLY A 35 1.72 6.20 2.70
N TYR A 36 0.59 6.02 1.98
CA TYR A 36 -0.49 5.14 2.41
C TYR A 36 -0.07 3.67 2.44
N LEU A 37 0.73 3.21 1.47
CA LEU A 37 1.34 1.87 1.49
C LEU A 37 2.17 1.65 2.77
N GLY A 38 2.86 2.68 3.24
CA GLY A 38 3.58 2.64 4.52
C GLY A 38 2.66 2.45 5.73
N ILE A 39 1.47 3.08 5.73
CA ILE A 39 0.46 2.89 6.77
C ILE A 39 -0.07 1.47 6.75
N ILE A 40 -0.50 0.98 5.58
CA ILE A 40 -1.03 -0.38 5.42
C ILE A 40 0.02 -1.42 5.83
N ALA A 41 1.27 -1.25 5.40
CA ALA A 41 2.40 -2.12 5.76
C ALA A 41 2.65 -2.28 7.27
N ARG A 42 2.25 -1.29 8.07
CA ARG A 42 2.41 -1.27 9.54
C ARG A 42 1.15 -1.72 10.29
N ASN A 43 0.04 -1.94 9.58
CA ASN A 43 -1.19 -2.41 10.20
C ASN A 43 -1.08 -3.92 10.50
N ALA A 44 -0.79 -4.28 11.74
CA ALA A 44 -0.62 -5.67 12.16
C ALA A 44 -1.89 -6.53 12.04
N ASN A 45 -3.08 -5.92 11.99
CA ASN A 45 -4.34 -6.64 11.76
C ASN A 45 -4.47 -7.08 10.31
N LEU A 46 -4.01 -6.25 9.36
CA LEU A 46 -4.03 -6.56 7.93
C LEU A 46 -2.80 -7.35 7.49
N LEU A 47 -1.61 -6.95 7.93
CA LEU A 47 -0.32 -7.50 7.50
C LEU A 47 0.52 -7.89 8.73
N PRO A 48 0.20 -9.01 9.39
CA PRO A 48 0.90 -9.44 10.61
C PRO A 48 2.39 -9.65 10.39
N ILE A 49 3.23 -9.22 11.34
CA ILE A 49 4.69 -9.39 11.29
C ILE A 49 5.17 -10.79 11.69
N LYS A 50 4.26 -11.62 12.22
CA LYS A 50 4.55 -12.99 12.70
C LYS A 50 5.03 -13.92 11.60
N TYR A 51 4.63 -13.68 10.35
CA TYR A 51 5.06 -14.49 9.21
C TYR A 51 6.53 -14.26 8.92
N GLU A 52 7.29 -15.33 8.69
CA GLU A 52 8.73 -15.26 8.48
C GLU A 52 9.10 -14.38 7.27
N SER A 53 8.41 -14.60 6.15
CA SER A 53 8.64 -13.91 4.88
C SER A 53 7.33 -13.37 4.31
N TRP A 54 7.44 -12.39 3.41
CA TRP A 54 6.28 -11.86 2.67
C TRP A 54 5.58 -12.96 1.86
N HIS A 55 6.33 -13.95 1.38
CA HIS A 55 5.80 -15.08 0.59
C HIS A 55 5.08 -16.13 1.47
N HIS A 56 5.33 -16.13 2.78
CA HIS A 56 4.61 -16.96 3.74
C HIS A 56 3.32 -16.29 4.26
N MET A 57 3.04 -15.04 3.87
CA MET A 57 1.81 -14.35 4.25
C MET A 57 0.63 -14.90 3.43
N PRO A 58 -0.50 -15.25 4.07
CA PRO A 58 -1.68 -15.75 3.35
C PRO A 58 -2.15 -14.76 2.29
N ASP A 59 -2.63 -15.30 1.17
CA ASP A 59 -3.18 -14.47 0.09
C ASP A 59 -4.40 -13.65 0.54
N SER A 60 -5.16 -14.11 1.53
CA SER A 60 -6.27 -13.35 2.12
C SER A 60 -5.82 -12.02 2.72
N ASN A 61 -4.72 -12.01 3.48
CA ASN A 61 -4.14 -10.79 4.04
C ASN A 61 -3.70 -9.83 2.93
N ASN A 62 -2.97 -10.35 1.93
CA ASN A 62 -2.53 -9.57 0.79
C ASN A 62 -3.70 -8.98 0.00
N ASN A 63 -4.73 -9.78 -0.26
CA ASN A 63 -5.93 -9.35 -0.98
C ASN A 63 -6.72 -8.31 -0.19
N GLN A 64 -6.87 -8.48 1.13
CA GLN A 64 -7.56 -7.52 1.98
C GLN A 64 -6.80 -6.18 2.03
N ALA A 65 -5.48 -6.20 2.20
CA ALA A 65 -4.66 -5.00 2.16
C ALA A 65 -4.73 -4.30 0.79
N PHE A 66 -4.76 -5.09 -0.28
CA PHE A 66 -4.88 -4.56 -1.64
C PHE A 66 -6.25 -3.94 -1.93
N ASN A 67 -7.33 -4.54 -1.42
CA ASN A 67 -8.67 -3.98 -1.49
C ASN A 67 -8.77 -2.65 -0.73
N ASN A 68 -8.17 -2.56 0.46
CA ASN A 68 -8.07 -1.30 1.22
C ASN A 68 -7.37 -0.18 0.44
N ILE A 69 -6.41 -0.53 -0.43
CA ILE A 69 -5.75 0.44 -1.32
C ILE A 69 -6.70 0.84 -2.46
N LYS A 70 -7.38 -0.13 -3.11
CA LYS A 70 -8.32 0.15 -4.21
C LYS A 70 -9.58 0.90 -3.76
N GLU A 71 -9.95 0.82 -2.49
CA GLU A 71 -11.03 1.63 -1.91
C GLU A 71 -10.69 3.12 -1.87
N ARG A 72 -9.41 3.48 -1.75
CA ARG A 72 -8.95 4.87 -1.63
C ARG A 72 -8.33 5.42 -2.91
N PHE A 73 -7.83 4.55 -3.79
CA PHE A 73 -7.08 4.95 -4.98
C PHE A 73 -7.63 4.30 -6.25
N ALA A 74 -7.79 5.12 -7.30
CA ALA A 74 -8.03 4.67 -8.66
C ALA A 74 -6.67 4.55 -9.37
N LEU A 75 -6.18 3.33 -9.52
CA LEU A 75 -4.80 3.04 -9.92
C LEU A 75 -4.71 2.76 -11.43
N GLU A 76 -4.00 3.61 -12.17
CA GLU A 76 -3.61 3.30 -13.57
C GLU A 76 -2.32 2.47 -13.64
N VAL A 77 -1.60 2.37 -12.52
CA VAL A 77 -0.42 1.51 -12.36
C VAL A 77 -0.79 0.04 -12.27
N LEU A 78 0.13 -0.84 -12.66
CA LEU A 78 -0.08 -2.29 -12.58
C LEU A 78 -0.20 -2.75 -11.12
N ASP A 79 -1.14 -3.66 -10.85
CA ASP A 79 -1.32 -4.29 -9.54
C ASP A 79 -0.01 -4.87 -8.98
N ASN A 80 0.83 -5.45 -9.85
CA ASN A 80 2.14 -6.00 -9.47
C ASN A 80 3.11 -4.94 -8.92
N TYR A 81 3.05 -3.69 -9.39
CA TYR A 81 3.86 -2.61 -8.84
C TYR A 81 3.48 -2.36 -7.37
N VAL A 82 2.18 -2.25 -7.12
CA VAL A 82 1.62 -1.92 -5.79
C VAL A 82 1.90 -3.05 -4.81
N LYS A 83 1.69 -4.30 -5.22
CA LYS A 83 1.99 -5.49 -4.40
C LYS A 83 3.48 -5.57 -4.04
N LYS A 84 4.38 -5.31 -4.99
CA LYS A 84 5.84 -5.28 -4.74
C LYS A 84 6.23 -4.15 -3.79
N ALA A 85 5.70 -2.95 -3.99
CA ALA A 85 5.96 -1.80 -3.14
C ALA A 85 5.46 -2.04 -1.70
N LEU A 86 4.25 -2.60 -1.55
CA LEU A 86 3.68 -2.96 -0.26
C LEU A 86 4.54 -4.01 0.47
N GLY A 87 4.91 -5.09 -0.22
CA GLY A 87 5.76 -6.13 0.35
C GLY A 87 7.14 -5.61 0.76
N LYS A 88 7.72 -4.66 0.01
CA LYS A 88 8.95 -3.98 0.42
C LYS A 88 8.74 -3.20 1.72
N LYS A 89 7.69 -2.38 1.82
CA LYS A 89 7.39 -1.59 3.03
C LYS A 89 7.17 -2.47 4.26
N TRP A 90 6.48 -3.59 4.11
CA TRP A 90 6.28 -4.55 5.19
C TRP A 90 7.61 -5.17 5.66
N LYS A 91 8.48 -5.59 4.71
CA LYS A 91 9.83 -6.10 5.05
C LYS A 91 10.69 -5.05 5.74
N ASP A 92 10.69 -3.82 5.24
CA ASP A 92 11.42 -2.70 5.84
C ASP A 92 10.94 -2.49 7.29
N HIS A 93 9.62 -2.44 7.51
CA HIS A 93 9.04 -2.28 8.85
C HIS A 93 9.40 -3.42 9.80
N LYS A 94 9.26 -4.67 9.35
CA LYS A 94 9.65 -5.86 10.13
C LYS A 94 11.14 -5.83 10.48
N SER A 95 12.00 -5.37 9.56
CA SER A 95 13.44 -5.24 9.84
C SER A 95 13.73 -4.16 10.87
N THR A 96 12.99 -3.05 10.88
CA THR A 96 13.15 -1.99 11.89
C THR A 96 12.82 -2.51 13.29
N LEU A 97 11.72 -3.25 13.44
CA LEU A 97 11.31 -3.80 14.74
C LEU A 97 12.26 -4.85 15.33
N LYS A 98 13.12 -5.46 14.51
CA LYS A 98 14.13 -6.44 14.96
C LYS A 98 15.46 -5.79 15.38
N LYS A 99 15.62 -4.50 15.09
CA LYS A 99 16.83 -3.73 15.45
C LYS A 99 16.67 -2.98 16.77
N GLU A 100 15.44 -2.92 17.28
CA GLU A 100 15.08 -2.45 18.63
C GLU A 100 15.18 -3.63 19.61
#